data_AF-A0A2S5MW86-F1
#
_entry.id   AF-A0A2S5MW86-F1
#
_cell.length_a   1.000
_cell.length_b   1.000
_cell.length_c   1.000
_cell.angle_alpha   90.00
_cell.angle_beta   90.00
_cell.angle_gamma   90.00
#
_symmetry.space_group_name_H-M   'P 1'
#
loop_
_entity.id
_entity.type
_entity.pdbx_description
1 polymer ?
#
loop_
_entity_poly.entity_id
_entity_poly.type
_entity_poly.pdbx_seq_one_letter_code
_entity_poly.pdbx_strand_id
1 'polypeptide(L)'
;MPRYSIEDEIGRDLRALRALADAPVTVSDDIVRTVSRIYHDVHERDLARFSRADLKALAPLVMSEMFLLRSAIRDRVSDWHSRGLMTREAQIAVRDVLRVLRYASDMAGEVHWDSTIATETDPGLRAFSEHSFNTFVHPAVDTGQSFAFRSGDVLLVRGTKHNSAAIARIGDVDSQFSHAAIVYIDGHGRGWVVEALIEEGAVIKPLKEVLDHGLARAMLFRHRDAALAARAADLIYGFVKRATDAGKPILYDFSMELGPSNKLFCSKLVRIAYEDASDGRLKIPTFMTRFHASNAPFYKRIGVTASESFAPGDLEIEPSFDLIAEWQDYRNTAQVRHQDMIMSKLFEWMEVHGYQFREDWSIRLIAWLGRFSTKLSRRVQDLVASLFARIPPHMPKRTIATIVMLQKTAQPLLEEIQHMERVRVATEGRPLHPREVLDYLEDVRRRGRGQVGYLQAPRRWRRAVAKSG
;
A
#
# COMPACT_ATOMS: atom_id res chain seq x y z
N MET A 1 10.96 43.38 12.07
CA MET A 1 11.52 42.01 12.10
C MET A 1 11.77 41.58 10.67
N PRO A 2 12.96 41.07 10.31
CA PRO A 2 13.19 40.60 8.95
C PRO A 2 12.26 39.40 8.67
N ARG A 3 11.50 39.47 7.58
CA ARG A 3 10.72 38.32 7.09
C ARG A 3 11.74 37.33 6.52
N TYR A 4 11.90 36.18 7.17
CA TYR A 4 12.64 35.06 6.60
C TYR A 4 12.02 34.67 5.25
N SER A 5 12.83 34.21 4.30
CA SER A 5 12.27 33.64 3.08
C SER A 5 11.51 32.36 3.40
N ILE A 6 10.53 31.99 2.56
CA ILE A 6 9.78 30.73 2.72
C ILE A 6 10.73 29.52 2.66
N GLU A 7 11.76 29.61 1.83
CA GLU A 7 12.82 28.61 1.72
C GLU A 7 13.60 28.45 3.04
N ASP A 8 13.92 29.55 3.73
CA ASP A 8 14.57 29.51 5.05
C ASP A 8 13.69 28.84 6.11
N GLU A 9 12.37 29.08 6.06
CA GLU A 9 11.41 28.48 6.98
C GLU A 9 11.33 26.97 6.76
N ILE A 10 11.06 26.52 5.53
CA ILE A 10 10.99 25.10 5.19
C ILE A 10 12.33 24.42 5.48
N GLY A 11 13.45 25.03 5.10
CA GLY A 11 14.77 24.49 5.39
C GLY A 11 15.03 24.32 6.89
N ARG A 12 14.52 25.24 7.73
CA ARG A 12 14.61 25.11 9.20
C ARG A 12 13.76 23.97 9.71
N ASP A 13 12.53 23.81 9.22
CA ASP A 13 11.64 22.73 9.61
C ASP A 13 12.25 21.37 9.25
N LEU A 14 12.76 21.21 8.02
CA LEU A 14 13.38 19.98 7.55
C LEU A 14 14.60 19.60 8.38
N ARG A 15 15.46 20.57 8.72
CA ARG A 15 16.59 20.36 9.63
C ARG A 15 16.13 19.93 11.03
N ALA A 16 15.03 20.48 11.54
CA ALA A 16 14.48 20.08 12.83
C ALA A 16 13.95 18.64 12.80
N LEU A 17 13.24 18.25 11.74
CA LEU A 17 12.78 16.86 11.55
C LEU A 17 13.96 15.89 11.45
N ARG A 18 15.02 16.26 10.74
CA ARG A 18 16.25 15.46 10.64
C ARG A 18 16.92 15.28 12.00
N ALA A 19 17.06 16.37 12.76
CA ALA A 19 17.61 16.31 14.11
C ALA A 19 16.80 15.41 15.05
N LEU A 20 15.47 15.37 14.90
CA LEU A 20 14.63 14.40 15.62
C LEU A 20 14.94 12.96 15.17
N ALA A 21 15.00 12.68 13.87
CA ALA A 21 15.28 11.33 13.37
C ALA A 21 16.69 10.82 13.74
N ASP A 22 17.67 11.71 13.90
CA ASP A 22 19.03 11.38 14.33
C ASP A 22 19.18 11.34 15.86
N ALA A 23 18.13 11.66 16.63
CA ALA A 23 18.19 11.66 18.09
C ALA A 23 18.56 10.28 18.67
N PRO A 24 19.37 10.22 19.73
CA PRO A 24 19.75 8.97 20.36
C PRO A 24 18.51 8.27 20.94
N VAL A 25 18.50 6.95 20.80
CA VAL A 25 17.43 6.08 21.30
C VAL A 25 18.05 5.08 22.25
N THR A 26 17.57 5.06 23.49
CA THR A 26 18.05 4.16 24.55
C THR A 26 16.99 3.15 24.98
N VAL A 27 15.72 3.56 24.92
CA VAL A 27 14.55 2.74 25.23
C VAL A 27 13.50 2.84 24.14
N SER A 28 12.56 1.89 24.06
CA SER A 28 11.52 1.84 23.03
C SER A 28 10.63 3.09 23.01
N ASP A 29 10.36 3.68 24.19
CA ASP A 29 9.58 4.92 24.32
C ASP A 29 10.26 6.10 23.63
N ASP A 30 11.59 6.11 23.51
CA ASP A 30 12.31 7.13 22.76
C ASP A 30 11.96 7.05 21.27
N ILE A 31 11.81 5.83 20.72
CA ILE A 31 11.39 5.61 19.33
C ILE A 31 9.99 6.19 19.15
N VAL A 32 9.03 5.72 19.95
CA VAL A 32 7.61 6.13 19.86
C VAL A 32 7.49 7.64 19.96
N ARG A 33 8.09 8.26 20.98
CA ARG A 33 8.02 9.72 21.18
C ARG A 33 8.61 10.49 20.00
N THR A 34 9.76 10.05 19.49
CA THR A 34 10.47 10.74 18.41
C THR A 34 9.72 10.65 17.09
N VAL A 35 9.33 9.43 16.68
CA VAL A 35 8.66 9.23 15.39
C VAL A 35 7.23 9.77 15.40
N SER A 36 6.51 9.69 16.52
CA SER A 36 5.18 10.31 16.66
C SER A 36 5.25 11.83 16.62
N ARG A 37 6.33 12.43 17.12
CA ARG A 37 6.55 13.88 16.97
C ARG A 37 6.76 14.27 15.52
N ILE A 38 7.63 13.55 14.80
CA ILE A 38 7.83 13.75 13.35
C ILE A 38 6.49 13.58 12.62
N TYR A 39 5.72 12.55 12.96
CA TYR A 39 4.39 12.33 12.38
C TYR A 39 3.50 13.55 12.58
N HIS A 40 3.40 14.06 13.81
CA HIS A 40 2.55 15.21 14.14
C HIS A 40 3.01 16.49 13.43
N ASP A 41 4.30 16.78 13.47
CA ASP A 41 4.88 18.00 12.87
C ASP A 41 4.64 18.05 11.35
N VAL A 42 4.62 16.88 10.68
CA VAL A 42 4.31 16.76 9.25
C VAL A 42 2.80 16.74 8.99
N HIS A 43 2.03 15.97 9.76
CA HIS A 43 0.59 15.80 9.58
C HIS A 43 -0.20 17.07 9.83
N GLU A 44 0.23 17.89 10.78
CA GLU A 44 -0.44 19.14 11.14
C GLU A 44 -0.09 20.29 10.22
N ARG A 45 0.88 20.12 9.31
CA ARG A 45 1.34 21.20 8.45
C ARG A 45 0.24 21.64 7.49
N ASP A 46 -0.11 22.92 7.58
CA ASP A 46 -1.10 23.51 6.70
C ASP A 46 -0.44 23.98 5.39
N LEU A 47 -0.81 23.35 4.28
CA LEU A 47 -0.33 23.75 2.95
C LEU A 47 -0.96 25.06 2.46
N ALA A 48 -2.09 25.49 3.03
CA ALA A 48 -2.79 26.71 2.63
C ALA A 48 -1.97 27.99 2.93
N ARG A 49 -0.94 27.89 3.76
CA ARG A 49 -0.03 29.01 4.07
C ARG A 49 0.96 29.34 2.96
N PHE A 50 1.11 28.48 1.95
CA PHE A 50 2.05 28.66 0.85
C PHE A 50 1.30 28.97 -0.46
N SER A 51 1.87 29.83 -1.31
CA SER A 51 1.29 30.03 -2.64
C SER A 51 1.55 28.82 -3.54
N ARG A 52 0.77 28.65 -4.61
CA ARG A 52 1.02 27.62 -5.63
C ARG A 52 2.44 27.68 -6.19
N ALA A 53 2.96 28.89 -6.40
CA ALA A 53 4.32 29.09 -6.91
C ALA A 53 5.37 28.59 -5.91
N ASP A 54 5.20 28.89 -4.62
CA ASP A 54 6.09 28.42 -3.57
C ASP A 54 6.06 26.90 -3.46
N LEU A 55 4.86 26.30 -3.44
CA LEU A 55 4.70 24.85 -3.36
C LEU A 55 5.37 24.15 -4.55
N LYS A 56 5.19 24.66 -5.77
CA LYS A 56 5.81 24.07 -6.97
C LYS A 56 7.33 24.20 -6.97
N ALA A 57 7.86 25.34 -6.52
CA ALA A 57 9.30 25.59 -6.44
C ALA A 57 9.97 24.71 -5.37
N LEU A 58 9.30 24.48 -4.23
CA LEU A 58 9.85 23.76 -3.09
C LEU A 58 9.58 22.26 -3.15
N ALA A 59 8.69 21.79 -4.03
CA ALA A 59 8.30 20.39 -4.11
C ALA A 59 9.49 19.42 -4.29
N PRO A 60 10.46 19.64 -5.21
CA PRO A 60 11.60 18.72 -5.35
C PRO A 60 12.42 18.56 -4.06
N LEU A 61 12.63 19.67 -3.33
CA LEU A 61 13.31 19.67 -2.04
C LEU A 61 12.51 18.86 -1.02
N VAL A 62 11.20 19.14 -0.88
CA VAL A 62 10.33 18.42 0.07
C VAL A 62 10.30 16.93 -0.26
N MET A 63 10.13 16.55 -1.51
CA MET A 63 10.10 15.15 -1.94
C MET A 63 11.38 14.40 -1.57
N SER A 64 12.53 14.98 -1.92
CA SER A 64 13.85 14.42 -1.60
C SER A 64 14.04 14.27 -0.09
N GLU A 65 13.74 15.31 0.68
CA GLU A 65 13.95 15.34 2.13
C GLU A 65 13.01 14.37 2.86
N MET A 66 11.76 14.24 2.42
CA MET A 66 10.84 13.21 2.94
C MET A 66 11.35 11.79 2.65
N PHE A 67 11.98 11.55 1.49
CA PHE A 67 12.61 10.26 1.20
C PHE A 67 13.85 10.00 2.07
N LEU A 68 14.73 10.98 2.22
CA LEU A 68 15.93 10.88 3.05
C LEU A 68 15.59 10.65 4.52
N LEU A 69 14.54 11.31 5.03
CA LEU A 69 14.07 11.13 6.39
C LEU A 69 13.51 9.73 6.63
N ARG A 70 12.70 9.21 5.68
CA ARG A 70 12.21 7.82 5.72
C ARG A 70 13.34 6.80 5.70
N SER A 71 14.32 7.01 4.82
CA SER A 71 15.51 6.16 4.71
C SER A 71 16.30 6.13 6.02
N ALA A 72 16.55 7.30 6.61
CA ALA A 72 17.27 7.40 7.89
C ALA A 72 16.55 6.71 9.06
N ILE A 73 15.22 6.86 9.16
CA ILE A 73 14.42 6.14 10.16
C ILE A 73 14.53 4.63 9.94
N ARG A 74 14.40 4.20 8.68
CA ARG A 74 14.44 2.79 8.30
C ARG A 74 15.79 2.13 8.59
N ASP A 75 16.90 2.80 8.29
CA ASP A 75 18.26 2.26 8.48
C ASP A 75 18.53 1.91 9.94
N ARG A 76 17.85 2.57 10.87
CA ARG A 76 17.96 2.31 12.31
C ARG A 76 17.14 1.11 12.79
N VAL A 77 16.18 0.61 12.00
CA VAL A 77 15.30 -0.50 12.41
C VAL A 77 16.09 -1.75 12.78
N SER A 78 17.16 -2.05 12.04
CA SER A 78 18.01 -3.20 12.36
C SER A 78 18.74 -3.06 13.70
N ASP A 79 19.26 -1.86 14.02
CA ASP A 79 19.87 -1.58 15.32
C ASP A 79 18.84 -1.70 16.43
N TRP A 80 17.70 -1.02 16.28
CA TRP A 80 16.60 -1.05 17.25
C TRP A 80 16.10 -2.45 17.51
N HIS A 81 15.98 -3.28 16.46
CA HIS A 81 15.60 -4.68 16.61
C HIS A 81 16.63 -5.48 17.39
N SER A 82 17.93 -5.36 17.03
CA SER A 82 19.01 -6.10 17.69
C SER A 82 19.14 -5.79 19.19
N ARG A 83 18.72 -4.58 19.59
CA ARG A 83 18.71 -4.09 20.98
C ARG A 83 17.38 -4.37 21.69
N GLY A 84 16.42 -5.03 21.05
CA GLY A 84 15.12 -5.36 21.62
C GLY A 84 14.16 -4.17 21.78
N LEU A 85 14.39 -3.07 21.07
CA LEU A 85 13.62 -1.82 21.22
C LEU A 85 12.36 -1.75 20.34
N MET A 86 12.21 -2.67 19.38
CA MET A 86 11.06 -2.71 18.47
C MET A 86 9.83 -3.38 19.13
N THR A 87 9.30 -2.78 20.19
CA THR A 87 8.00 -3.16 20.80
C THR A 87 6.85 -2.97 19.81
N ARG A 88 5.64 -3.45 20.13
CA ARG A 88 4.50 -3.31 19.20
C ARG A 88 4.17 -1.84 18.94
N GLU A 89 4.22 -1.02 19.96
CA GLU A 89 3.99 0.42 19.89
C GLU A 89 5.04 1.10 19.00
N ALA A 90 6.31 0.74 19.15
CA ALA A 90 7.39 1.24 18.30
C ALA A 90 7.21 0.81 16.84
N GLN A 91 6.84 -0.45 16.61
CA GLN A 91 6.55 -0.99 15.27
C GLN A 91 5.40 -0.25 14.58
N ILE A 92 4.33 0.11 15.30
CA ILE A 92 3.20 0.87 14.77
C ILE A 92 3.64 2.30 14.46
N ALA A 93 4.29 2.96 15.42
CA ALA A 93 4.70 4.36 15.29
C ALA A 93 5.71 4.57 14.15
N VAL A 94 6.63 3.63 13.93
CA VAL A 94 7.55 3.65 12.78
C VAL A 94 6.79 3.52 11.46
N ARG A 95 5.82 2.60 11.34
CA ARG A 95 5.01 2.48 10.12
C ARG A 95 4.19 3.74 9.84
N ASP A 96 3.60 4.33 10.87
CA ASP A 96 2.81 5.56 10.75
C ASP A 96 3.65 6.75 10.27
N VAL A 97 4.85 6.94 10.83
CA VAL A 97 5.72 8.02 10.37
C VAL A 97 6.18 7.80 8.93
N LEU A 98 6.53 6.56 8.55
CA LEU A 98 6.92 6.26 7.16
C LEU A 98 5.78 6.57 6.19
N ARG A 99 4.55 6.25 6.56
CA ARG A 99 3.34 6.52 5.78
C ARG A 99 3.06 8.01 5.61
N VAL A 100 3.10 8.80 6.69
CA VAL A 100 2.77 10.22 6.60
C VAL A 100 3.84 11.01 5.84
N LEU A 101 5.11 10.68 6.02
CA LEU A 101 6.22 11.25 5.24
C LEU A 101 6.04 10.96 3.74
N ARG A 102 5.54 9.76 3.41
CA ARG A 102 5.24 9.38 2.04
C ARG A 102 4.06 10.17 1.46
N TYR A 103 3.00 10.42 2.24
CA TYR A 103 1.92 11.32 1.80
C TYR A 103 2.38 12.76 1.58
N ALA A 104 3.25 13.28 2.43
CA ALA A 104 3.83 14.61 2.22
C ALA A 104 4.64 14.66 0.91
N SER A 105 5.44 13.61 0.63
CA SER A 105 6.15 13.46 -0.63
C SER A 105 5.21 13.35 -1.84
N ASP A 106 4.11 12.60 -1.72
CA ASP A 106 3.11 12.45 -2.79
C ASP A 106 2.46 13.78 -3.12
N MET A 107 2.00 14.51 -2.11
CA MET A 107 1.34 15.80 -2.30
C MET A 107 2.29 16.84 -2.91
N ALA A 108 3.56 16.83 -2.51
CA ALA A 108 4.58 17.66 -3.16
C ALA A 108 4.79 17.26 -4.63
N GLY A 109 4.89 15.97 -4.92
CA GLY A 109 5.00 15.46 -6.29
C GLY A 109 3.79 15.75 -7.17
N GLU A 110 2.57 15.69 -6.61
CA GLU A 110 1.32 16.07 -7.25
C GLU A 110 1.28 17.55 -7.64
N VAL A 111 1.86 18.43 -6.82
CA VAL A 111 1.98 19.88 -7.13
C VAL A 111 3.09 20.13 -8.14
N HIS A 112 4.21 19.41 -8.04
CA HIS A 112 5.32 19.52 -8.98
C HIS A 112 4.90 19.07 -10.39
N TRP A 113 4.14 17.98 -10.45
CA TRP A 113 3.58 17.41 -11.66
C TRP A 113 2.55 18.38 -12.27
N ASP A 114 2.89 18.96 -13.42
CA ASP A 114 1.97 19.84 -14.13
C ASP A 114 0.98 19.00 -14.95
N SER A 115 -0.27 18.96 -14.50
CA SER A 115 -1.36 18.23 -15.17
C SER A 115 -1.66 18.74 -16.59
N THR A 116 -1.12 19.90 -16.99
CA THR A 116 -1.19 20.39 -18.38
C THR A 116 -0.37 19.57 -19.38
N ILE A 117 0.49 18.65 -18.90
CA ILE A 117 1.37 17.81 -19.73
C ILE A 117 0.74 16.44 -20.06
N ALA A 118 -0.25 15.98 -19.27
CA ALA A 118 -0.83 14.65 -19.43
C ALA A 118 -2.00 14.66 -20.44
N THR A 119 -1.75 14.23 -21.67
CA THR A 119 -2.82 13.80 -22.57
C THR A 119 -3.33 12.42 -22.12
N GLU A 120 -4.60 12.10 -22.38
CA GLU A 120 -5.21 10.77 -22.10
C GLU A 120 -4.45 9.57 -22.75
N THR A 121 -3.44 9.86 -23.56
CA THR A 121 -2.60 8.92 -24.32
C THR A 121 -1.20 8.70 -23.75
N ASP A 122 -0.81 9.32 -22.63
CA ASP A 122 0.51 9.09 -22.02
C ASP A 122 0.58 7.66 -21.45
N PRO A 123 1.38 6.74 -22.06
CA PRO A 123 1.35 5.31 -21.77
C PRO A 123 1.82 4.92 -20.37
N GLY A 124 2.37 5.86 -19.61
CA GLY A 124 2.91 5.58 -18.31
C GLY A 124 4.43 5.77 -18.24
N LEU A 125 4.96 6.12 -17.07
CA LEU A 125 6.39 5.99 -16.82
C LEU A 125 6.67 4.59 -16.31
N ARG A 126 7.64 3.89 -16.90
CA ARG A 126 8.10 2.59 -16.37
C ARG A 126 8.70 2.82 -14.98
N ALA A 127 8.33 1.98 -14.02
CA ALA A 127 8.91 2.03 -12.68
C ALA A 127 10.42 1.80 -12.71
N PHE A 128 11.16 2.61 -11.95
CA PHE A 128 12.63 2.58 -11.87
C PHE A 128 13.34 2.82 -13.23
N SER A 129 12.70 3.50 -14.18
CA SER A 129 13.35 3.96 -15.41
C SER A 129 14.02 5.32 -15.21
N GLU A 130 15.32 5.38 -15.52
CA GLU A 130 16.21 6.56 -15.47
C GLU A 130 16.15 7.37 -14.16
N HIS A 131 17.04 8.34 -14.00
CA HIS A 131 16.97 9.32 -12.89
C HIS A 131 15.84 10.31 -13.16
N SER A 132 14.60 9.84 -13.03
CA SER A 132 13.42 10.68 -13.08
C SER A 132 13.10 11.19 -11.67
N PHE A 133 12.45 12.35 -11.57
CA PHE A 133 11.96 12.92 -10.31
C PHE A 133 10.92 12.03 -9.58
N ASN A 134 10.55 10.91 -10.20
CA ASN A 134 9.65 9.87 -9.72
C ASN A 134 10.37 8.67 -9.11
N THR A 135 11.71 8.61 -9.17
CA THR A 135 12.52 7.55 -8.58
C THR A 135 13.48 8.17 -7.57
N PHE A 136 13.38 7.76 -6.31
CA PHE A 136 14.37 8.06 -5.29
C PHE A 136 15.23 6.83 -5.03
N VAL A 137 16.55 7.01 -5.10
CA VAL A 137 17.53 5.97 -4.83
C VAL A 137 18.12 6.19 -3.44
N HIS A 138 18.27 5.11 -2.68
CA HIS A 138 18.82 5.19 -1.34
C HIS A 138 20.27 5.71 -1.37
N PRO A 139 20.67 6.68 -0.53
CA PRO A 139 21.99 7.31 -0.61
C PRO A 139 23.17 6.34 -0.51
N ALA A 140 23.01 5.23 0.23
CA ALA A 140 24.06 4.22 0.38
C ALA A 140 24.39 3.45 -0.92
N VAL A 141 23.52 3.52 -1.94
CA VAL A 141 23.70 2.84 -3.23
C VAL A 141 23.55 3.79 -4.42
N ASP A 142 23.28 5.07 -4.16
CA ASP A 142 23.18 6.08 -5.20
C ASP A 142 24.57 6.45 -5.71
N THR A 143 24.81 6.14 -6.98
CA THR A 143 26.06 6.45 -7.67
C THR A 143 25.86 7.54 -8.73
N GLY A 144 24.69 8.16 -8.78
CA GLY A 144 24.27 9.01 -9.90
C GLY A 144 24.02 8.21 -11.19
N GLN A 145 24.03 6.87 -11.14
CA GLN A 145 23.71 5.97 -12.26
C GLN A 145 22.53 5.05 -11.90
N SER A 146 21.91 4.44 -12.91
CA SER A 146 20.83 3.47 -12.71
C SER A 146 21.34 2.26 -11.92
N PHE A 147 20.62 1.86 -10.87
CA PHE A 147 20.94 0.62 -10.17
C PHE A 147 20.47 -0.60 -10.97
N ALA A 148 21.16 -1.73 -10.81
CA ALA A 148 20.77 -3.01 -11.41
C ALA A 148 19.94 -3.86 -10.45
N PHE A 149 18.91 -4.51 -10.99
CA PHE A 149 18.18 -5.58 -10.30
C PHE A 149 19.08 -6.80 -10.06
N ARG A 150 18.84 -7.51 -8.97
CA ARG A 150 19.54 -8.74 -8.59
C ARG A 150 18.55 -9.84 -8.22
N SER A 151 18.96 -11.09 -8.42
CA SER A 151 18.19 -12.23 -7.95
C SER A 151 18.01 -12.14 -6.44
N GLY A 152 16.77 -12.23 -5.99
CA GLY A 152 16.36 -12.12 -4.60
C GLY A 152 15.89 -10.74 -4.18
N ASP A 153 16.05 -9.72 -5.02
CA ASP A 153 15.41 -8.43 -4.76
C ASP A 153 13.89 -8.63 -4.60
N VAL A 154 13.29 -7.90 -3.65
CA VAL A 154 11.85 -7.97 -3.38
C VAL A 154 11.21 -6.63 -3.76
N LEU A 155 10.20 -6.73 -4.61
CA LEU A 155 9.36 -5.60 -5.01
C LEU A 155 8.16 -5.51 -4.08
N LEU A 156 7.95 -4.36 -3.45
CA LEU A 156 6.64 -4.00 -2.89
C LEU A 156 5.92 -3.10 -3.87
N VAL A 157 4.63 -3.36 -4.06
CA VAL A 157 3.84 -2.68 -5.09
C VAL A 157 2.50 -2.21 -4.56
N ARG A 158 2.10 -1.02 -5.02
CA ARG A 158 0.74 -0.50 -4.91
C ARG A 158 0.16 -0.32 -6.31
N GLY A 159 -0.84 -1.15 -6.65
CA GLY A 159 -1.65 -0.95 -7.86
C GLY A 159 -2.67 0.17 -7.69
N THR A 160 -3.41 0.51 -8.75
CA THR A 160 -4.40 1.61 -8.76
C THR A 160 -5.83 1.21 -8.36
N LYS A 161 -6.07 -0.08 -8.05
CA LYS A 161 -7.42 -0.63 -7.77
C LYS A 161 -7.80 -0.54 -6.28
N HIS A 162 -9.11 -0.52 -6.00
CA HIS A 162 -9.67 -0.52 -4.63
C HIS A 162 -9.29 -1.76 -3.80
N ASN A 163 -9.22 -2.94 -4.42
CA ASN A 163 -8.86 -4.17 -3.70
C ASN A 163 -7.42 -4.11 -3.16
N SER A 164 -6.54 -3.42 -3.87
CA SER A 164 -5.18 -3.15 -3.39
C SER A 164 -5.20 -2.24 -2.15
N ALA A 165 -6.06 -1.21 -2.12
CA ALA A 165 -6.27 -0.38 -0.95
C ALA A 165 -6.76 -1.20 0.25
N ALA A 166 -7.73 -2.09 0.02
CA ALA A 166 -8.28 -2.94 1.06
C ALA A 166 -7.21 -3.82 1.71
N ILE A 167 -6.37 -4.48 0.89
CA ILE A 167 -5.25 -5.31 1.38
C ILE A 167 -4.24 -4.46 2.17
N ALA A 168 -3.96 -3.24 1.72
CA ALA A 168 -3.02 -2.35 2.40
C ALA A 168 -3.54 -1.86 3.77
N ARG A 169 -4.85 -1.93 4.04
CA ARG A 169 -5.51 -1.32 5.22
C ARG A 169 -6.23 -2.31 6.14
N ILE A 170 -6.24 -3.59 5.82
CA ILE A 170 -7.05 -4.59 6.53
C ILE A 170 -6.49 -4.98 7.92
N GLY A 171 -5.21 -4.73 8.16
CA GLY A 171 -4.53 -5.08 9.40
C GLY A 171 -4.75 -4.07 10.52
N ASP A 172 -4.09 -4.32 11.65
CA ASP A 172 -3.96 -3.37 12.76
C ASP A 172 -2.93 -2.27 12.52
N VAL A 173 -2.20 -2.37 11.41
CA VAL A 173 -1.32 -1.33 10.90
C VAL A 173 -1.68 -1.03 9.45
N ASP A 174 -1.82 0.26 9.19
CA ASP A 174 -2.09 0.80 7.86
C ASP A 174 -0.81 0.84 7.03
N SER A 175 -0.80 0.18 5.86
CA SER A 175 0.27 0.24 4.87
C SER A 175 -0.16 0.96 3.59
N GLN A 176 0.79 1.25 2.72
CA GLN A 176 0.57 1.78 1.37
C GLN A 176 0.93 0.75 0.29
N PHE A 177 1.17 -0.51 0.65
CA PHE A 177 1.54 -1.58 -0.27
C PHE A 177 0.57 -2.74 -0.17
N SER A 178 0.22 -3.32 -1.31
CA SER A 178 -0.80 -4.36 -1.42
C SER A 178 -0.27 -5.67 -1.99
N HIS A 179 0.96 -5.65 -2.52
CA HIS A 179 1.54 -6.77 -3.23
C HIS A 179 3.04 -6.85 -3.01
N ALA A 180 3.57 -8.07 -2.99
CA ALA A 180 4.99 -8.35 -2.86
C ALA A 180 5.39 -9.41 -3.90
N ALA A 181 6.56 -9.24 -4.51
CA ALA A 181 7.09 -10.17 -5.49
C ALA A 181 8.62 -10.28 -5.39
N ILE A 182 9.19 -11.39 -5.85
CA ILE A 182 10.64 -11.61 -5.83
C ILE A 182 11.19 -11.62 -7.26
N VAL A 183 12.32 -10.94 -7.45
CA VAL A 183 13.01 -10.84 -8.74
C VAL A 183 13.98 -12.02 -8.90
N TYR A 184 13.99 -12.61 -10.09
CA TYR A 184 14.94 -13.62 -10.52
C TYR A 184 15.63 -13.16 -11.80
N ILE A 185 16.97 -13.13 -11.81
CA ILE A 185 17.78 -12.89 -12.99
C ILE A 185 18.33 -14.24 -13.47
N ASP A 186 18.03 -14.62 -14.70
CA ASP A 186 18.48 -15.90 -15.25
C ASP A 186 19.96 -15.85 -15.72
N GLY A 187 20.50 -17.01 -16.10
CA GLY A 187 21.89 -17.13 -16.57
C GLY A 187 22.22 -16.36 -17.87
N HIS A 188 21.21 -15.81 -18.56
CA HIS A 188 21.37 -14.94 -19.72
C HIS A 188 21.19 -13.45 -19.38
N GLY A 189 21.04 -13.12 -18.09
CA GLY A 189 20.80 -11.75 -17.62
C GLY A 189 19.36 -11.27 -17.82
N ARG A 190 18.41 -12.14 -18.16
CA ARG A 190 17.00 -11.74 -18.31
C ARG A 190 16.32 -11.71 -16.95
N GLY A 191 15.63 -10.62 -16.67
CA GLY A 191 14.88 -10.42 -15.43
C GLY A 191 13.47 -10.98 -15.50
N TRP A 192 13.09 -11.69 -14.44
CA TRP A 192 11.79 -12.28 -14.21
C TRP A 192 11.27 -11.85 -12.83
N VAL A 193 9.96 -11.79 -12.69
CA VAL A 193 9.27 -11.58 -11.43
C VAL A 193 8.48 -12.85 -11.12
N VAL A 194 8.69 -13.39 -9.93
CA VAL A 194 7.93 -14.51 -9.39
C VAL A 194 6.97 -13.95 -8.34
N GLU A 195 5.68 -14.15 -8.54
CA GLU A 195 4.64 -13.54 -7.71
C GLU A 195 3.41 -14.45 -7.60
N ALA A 196 2.54 -14.17 -6.64
CA ALA A 196 1.25 -14.84 -6.51
C ALA A 196 0.10 -13.81 -6.60
N LEU A 197 -0.69 -13.90 -7.66
CA LEU A 197 -1.80 -13.00 -7.98
C LEU A 197 -3.13 -13.62 -7.57
N ILE A 198 -4.07 -12.79 -7.14
CA ILE A 198 -5.42 -13.25 -6.75
C ILE A 198 -6.08 -14.02 -7.92
N GLU A 199 -5.93 -13.47 -9.13
CA GLU A 199 -6.54 -13.94 -10.38
C GLU A 199 -5.92 -15.23 -10.92
N GLU A 200 -4.60 -15.37 -10.80
CA GLU A 200 -3.81 -16.36 -11.54
C GLU A 200 -3.14 -17.40 -10.62
N GLY A 201 -3.00 -17.13 -9.32
CA GLY A 201 -2.14 -17.89 -8.44
C GLY A 201 -0.66 -17.53 -8.65
N ALA A 202 0.25 -18.46 -8.40
CA ALA A 202 1.68 -18.24 -8.57
C ALA A 202 2.06 -18.23 -10.07
N VAL A 203 2.73 -17.18 -10.51
CA VAL A 203 3.11 -16.94 -11.91
C VAL A 203 4.53 -16.40 -12.03
N ILE A 204 5.07 -16.48 -13.24
CA ILE A 204 6.38 -15.93 -13.61
C ILE A 204 6.15 -14.98 -14.79
N LYS A 205 6.50 -13.71 -14.64
CA LYS A 205 6.36 -12.69 -15.69
C LYS A 205 7.70 -12.01 -15.99
N PRO A 206 7.93 -11.54 -17.22
CA PRO A 206 9.11 -10.73 -17.52
C PRO A 206 9.15 -9.48 -16.61
N LEU A 207 10.30 -9.17 -16.02
CA LEU A 207 10.44 -8.02 -15.12
C LEU A 207 10.02 -6.71 -15.79
N LYS A 208 10.39 -6.54 -17.06
CA LYS A 208 10.01 -5.37 -17.86
C LYS A 208 8.48 -5.19 -17.92
N GLU A 209 7.74 -6.27 -18.15
CA GLU A 209 6.28 -6.23 -18.26
C GLU A 209 5.64 -5.77 -16.94
N VAL A 210 6.13 -6.27 -15.80
CA VAL A 210 5.64 -5.91 -14.47
C VAL A 210 5.89 -4.44 -14.13
N LEU A 211 6.99 -3.86 -14.61
CA LEU A 211 7.35 -2.47 -14.34
C LEU A 211 6.73 -1.46 -15.32
N ASP A 212 6.18 -1.90 -16.45
CA ASP A 212 5.72 -1.01 -17.53
C ASP A 212 4.40 -0.28 -17.23
N HIS A 213 3.45 -0.90 -16.52
CA HIS A 213 2.11 -0.33 -16.35
C HIS A 213 1.36 -0.81 -15.10
N GLY A 214 0.34 -0.06 -14.69
CA GLY A 214 -0.58 -0.44 -13.60
C GLY A 214 -0.08 -0.19 -12.18
N LEU A 215 1.12 0.39 -12.04
CA LEU A 215 1.75 0.71 -10.78
C LEU A 215 1.47 2.19 -10.42
N ALA A 216 0.99 2.44 -9.19
CA ALA A 216 0.99 3.79 -8.62
C ALA A 216 2.27 4.03 -7.80
N ARG A 217 2.85 2.96 -7.26
CA ARG A 217 4.10 2.98 -6.49
C ARG A 217 4.78 1.62 -6.51
N ALA A 218 6.10 1.64 -6.46
CA ALA A 218 6.93 0.48 -6.22
C ALA A 218 8.09 0.80 -5.26
N MET A 219 8.48 -0.15 -4.42
CA MET A 219 9.73 -0.12 -3.66
C MET A 219 10.57 -1.34 -3.99
N LEU A 220 11.88 -1.16 -4.06
CA LEU A 220 12.84 -2.23 -4.24
C LEU A 220 13.61 -2.45 -2.94
N PHE A 221 13.52 -3.66 -2.41
CA PHE A 221 14.27 -4.11 -1.24
C PHE A 221 15.30 -5.16 -1.62
N ARG A 222 16.43 -5.17 -0.94
CA ARG A 222 17.51 -6.13 -1.14
C ARG A 222 17.92 -6.74 0.17
N HIS A 223 17.97 -8.06 0.23
CA HIS A 223 18.49 -8.75 1.41
C HIS A 223 20.00 -8.52 1.54
N ARG A 224 20.49 -8.37 2.78
CA ARG A 224 21.91 -8.08 3.06
C ARG A 224 22.87 -9.21 2.67
N ASP A 225 22.41 -10.45 2.80
CA ASP A 225 23.12 -11.62 2.27
C ASP A 225 22.68 -11.87 0.82
N ALA A 226 23.56 -11.51 -0.13
CA ALA A 226 23.33 -11.66 -1.55
C ALA A 226 23.29 -13.11 -2.03
N ALA A 227 24.05 -14.01 -1.39
CA ALA A 227 24.07 -15.43 -1.76
C ALA A 227 22.76 -16.10 -1.34
N LEU A 228 22.28 -15.78 -0.13
CA LEU A 228 20.98 -16.23 0.34
C LEU A 228 19.84 -15.71 -0.56
N ALA A 229 19.86 -14.42 -0.91
CA ALA A 229 18.89 -13.81 -1.83
C ALA A 229 18.85 -14.51 -3.20
N ALA A 230 20.01 -14.76 -3.80
CA ALA A 230 20.09 -15.45 -5.07
C ALA A 230 19.53 -16.88 -4.99
N ARG A 231 19.86 -17.62 -3.91
CA ARG A 231 19.30 -18.96 -3.65
C ARG A 231 17.78 -18.91 -3.47
N ALA A 232 17.25 -17.92 -2.74
CA ALA A 232 15.81 -17.75 -2.54
C ALA A 232 15.06 -17.56 -3.86
N ALA A 233 15.55 -16.68 -4.74
CA ALA A 233 14.96 -16.46 -6.04
C ALA A 233 15.02 -17.70 -6.95
N ASP A 234 16.14 -18.43 -6.96
CA ASP A 234 16.30 -19.63 -7.78
C ASP A 234 15.35 -20.76 -7.34
N LEU A 235 15.26 -21.02 -6.03
CA LEU A 235 14.38 -22.05 -5.47
C LEU A 235 12.91 -21.79 -5.80
N ILE A 236 12.43 -20.56 -5.56
CA ILE A 236 11.02 -20.23 -5.77
C ILE A 236 10.66 -20.14 -7.26
N TYR A 237 11.56 -19.62 -8.09
CA TYR A 237 11.41 -19.65 -9.54
C TYR A 237 11.27 -21.09 -10.04
N GLY A 238 12.17 -21.99 -9.61
CA GLY A 238 12.13 -23.39 -9.96
C GLY A 238 10.86 -24.10 -9.47
N PHE A 239 10.40 -23.79 -8.26
CA PHE A 239 9.17 -24.35 -7.70
C PHE A 239 7.92 -23.98 -8.52
N VAL A 240 7.73 -22.69 -8.80
CA VAL A 240 6.60 -22.20 -9.59
C VAL A 240 6.68 -22.72 -11.03
N LYS A 241 7.87 -22.68 -11.64
CA LYS A 241 8.08 -23.18 -13.01
C LYS A 241 7.71 -24.66 -13.14
N ARG A 242 8.19 -25.52 -12.25
CA ARG A 242 7.87 -26.96 -12.27
C ARG A 242 6.36 -27.22 -12.13
N ALA A 243 5.68 -26.48 -11.27
CA ALA A 243 4.24 -26.62 -11.07
C ALA A 243 3.45 -26.24 -12.33
N THR A 244 3.84 -25.12 -12.98
CA THR A 244 3.26 -24.65 -14.23
C THR A 244 3.53 -25.62 -15.39
N ASP A 245 4.77 -26.06 -15.58
CA ASP A 245 5.16 -26.99 -16.64
C ASP A 245 4.44 -28.36 -16.49
N ALA A 246 4.13 -28.77 -15.26
CA ALA A 246 3.37 -29.99 -14.97
C ALA A 246 1.84 -29.83 -15.14
N GLY A 247 1.34 -28.67 -15.56
CA GLY A 247 -0.09 -28.38 -15.70
C GLY A 247 -0.84 -28.30 -14.36
N LYS A 248 -0.12 -28.09 -13.25
CA LYS A 248 -0.67 -28.02 -11.88
C LYS A 248 -0.29 -26.67 -11.23
N PRO A 249 -0.81 -25.54 -11.73
CA PRO A 249 -0.46 -24.22 -11.21
C PRO A 249 -0.84 -24.09 -9.73
N ILE A 250 0.01 -23.40 -8.97
CA ILE A 250 -0.19 -23.14 -7.54
C ILE A 250 -1.25 -22.04 -7.40
N LEU A 251 -2.34 -22.34 -6.70
CA LEU A 251 -3.48 -21.42 -6.59
C LEU A 251 -3.25 -20.33 -5.52
N TYR A 252 -4.06 -19.27 -5.58
CA TYR A 252 -4.02 -18.21 -4.59
C TYR A 252 -4.59 -18.66 -3.25
N ASP A 253 -3.94 -18.23 -2.16
CA ASP A 253 -4.34 -18.54 -0.78
C ASP A 253 -5.06 -17.36 -0.12
N PHE A 254 -6.38 -17.46 0.01
CA PHE A 254 -7.21 -16.43 0.67
C PHE A 254 -7.20 -16.51 2.20
N SER A 255 -6.68 -17.59 2.79
CA SER A 255 -6.69 -17.80 4.24
C SER A 255 -5.79 -16.81 5.00
N MET A 256 -4.78 -16.28 4.29
CA MET A 256 -3.65 -15.53 4.84
C MET A 256 -2.82 -16.33 5.86
N GLU A 257 -2.96 -17.65 5.91
CA GLU A 257 -2.19 -18.50 6.82
C GLU A 257 -0.77 -18.72 6.30
N LEU A 258 0.24 -18.58 7.16
CA LEU A 258 1.64 -18.78 6.80
C LEU A 258 2.09 -20.24 6.89
N GLY A 259 1.25 -21.12 7.42
CA GLY A 259 1.56 -22.55 7.55
C GLY A 259 1.67 -23.29 6.21
N PRO A 260 2.14 -24.56 6.24
CA PRO A 260 2.26 -25.40 5.05
C PRO A 260 0.94 -25.48 4.27
N SER A 261 0.99 -25.14 2.98
CA SER A 261 -0.18 -25.13 2.09
C SER A 261 0.29 -25.34 0.66
N ASN A 262 -0.56 -25.93 -0.18
CA ASN A 262 -0.35 -26.01 -1.62
C ASN A 262 -0.83 -24.76 -2.37
N LYS A 263 -1.08 -23.67 -1.64
CA LYS A 263 -1.52 -22.38 -2.16
C LYS A 263 -0.63 -21.27 -1.59
N LEU A 264 -0.48 -20.20 -2.36
CA LEU A 264 0.36 -19.06 -2.01
C LEU A 264 -0.40 -17.75 -2.19
N PHE A 265 -0.19 -16.80 -1.27
CA PHE A 265 -0.41 -15.38 -1.52
C PHE A 265 0.95 -14.69 -1.68
N CYS A 266 0.93 -13.45 -2.18
CA CYS A 266 2.11 -12.73 -2.66
C CYS A 266 3.28 -12.69 -1.66
N SER A 267 3.02 -12.29 -0.42
CA SER A 267 4.03 -12.21 0.63
C SER A 267 4.39 -13.58 1.23
N LYS A 268 3.47 -14.56 1.27
CA LYS A 268 3.80 -15.96 1.64
C LYS A 268 4.79 -16.59 0.67
N LEU A 269 4.68 -16.29 -0.63
CA LEU A 269 5.63 -16.73 -1.64
C LEU A 269 7.04 -16.22 -1.32
N VAL A 270 7.17 -14.92 -1.01
CA VAL A 270 8.45 -14.31 -0.63
C VAL A 270 9.00 -14.94 0.65
N ARG A 271 8.14 -15.15 1.66
CA ARG A 271 8.52 -15.83 2.90
C ARG A 271 9.11 -17.21 2.65
N ILE A 272 8.39 -18.06 1.91
CA ILE A 272 8.83 -19.45 1.67
C ILE A 272 10.14 -19.46 0.89
N ALA A 273 10.33 -18.55 -0.08
CA ALA A 273 11.59 -18.44 -0.81
C ALA A 273 12.80 -18.26 0.14
N TYR A 274 12.69 -17.34 1.09
CA TYR A 274 13.76 -17.07 2.06
C TYR A 274 13.85 -18.10 3.20
N GLU A 275 12.72 -18.66 3.61
CA GLU A 275 12.68 -19.74 4.60
C GLU A 275 13.37 -20.99 4.05
N ASP A 276 13.06 -21.41 2.82
CA ASP A 276 13.68 -22.56 2.16
C ASP A 276 15.17 -22.31 1.86
N ALA A 277 15.52 -21.13 1.37
CA ALA A 277 16.91 -20.78 1.07
C ALA A 277 17.81 -20.68 2.30
N SER A 278 17.23 -20.48 3.49
CA SER A 278 17.95 -20.44 4.76
C SER A 278 17.87 -21.77 5.52
N ASP A 279 17.23 -22.79 4.95
CA ASP A 279 16.95 -24.08 5.60
C ASP A 279 16.16 -23.89 6.91
N GLY A 280 15.19 -22.98 6.89
CA GLY A 280 14.28 -22.66 8.00
C GLY A 280 14.84 -21.67 9.04
N ARG A 281 16.07 -21.18 8.86
CA ARG A 281 16.74 -20.27 9.81
C ARG A 281 16.24 -18.83 9.74
N LEU A 282 15.79 -18.37 8.57
CA LEU A 282 15.23 -17.03 8.37
C LEU A 282 13.72 -17.14 8.16
N LYS A 283 12.95 -16.41 8.98
CA LYS A 283 11.49 -16.35 8.89
C LYS A 283 11.02 -14.91 8.79
N ILE A 284 10.70 -14.48 7.58
CA ILE A 284 10.18 -13.13 7.34
C ILE A 284 8.64 -13.11 7.27
N PRO A 285 8.00 -12.03 7.72
CA PRO A 285 8.59 -10.85 8.30
C PRO A 285 8.86 -11.07 9.79
N THR A 286 9.82 -10.32 10.32
CA THR A 286 10.14 -10.24 11.74
C THR A 286 8.98 -9.62 12.53
N PHE A 287 8.28 -8.65 11.93
CA PHE A 287 7.19 -7.91 12.55
C PHE A 287 5.90 -8.08 11.75
N MET A 288 5.04 -9.02 12.16
CA MET A 288 3.82 -9.33 11.42
C MET A 288 2.69 -8.32 11.66
N THR A 289 1.81 -8.21 10.68
CA THR A 289 0.51 -7.56 10.77
C THR A 289 -0.51 -8.47 11.44
N ARG A 290 -1.37 -7.91 12.30
CA ARG A 290 -2.43 -8.65 13.01
C ARG A 290 -3.80 -8.25 12.50
N PHE A 291 -4.76 -9.15 12.63
CA PHE A 291 -6.13 -8.93 12.21
C PHE A 291 -7.04 -8.75 13.43
N HIS A 292 -7.65 -7.57 13.58
CA HIS A 292 -8.51 -7.25 14.74
C HIS A 292 -9.76 -8.14 14.85
N ALA A 293 -9.97 -8.75 16.02
CA ALA A 293 -11.14 -9.61 16.27
C ALA A 293 -12.49 -8.90 16.07
N SER A 294 -12.55 -7.58 16.26
CA SER A 294 -13.73 -6.72 16.01
C SER A 294 -14.26 -6.86 14.58
N ASN A 295 -13.36 -7.06 13.61
CA ASN A 295 -13.67 -7.22 12.19
C ASN A 295 -13.76 -8.69 11.73
N ALA A 296 -13.77 -9.67 12.64
CA ALA A 296 -13.85 -11.10 12.31
C ALA A 296 -15.00 -11.49 11.34
N PRO A 297 -16.22 -10.88 11.43
CA PRO A 297 -17.27 -11.16 10.45
C PRO A 297 -16.91 -10.75 9.02
N PHE A 298 -16.12 -9.69 8.84
CA PHE A 298 -15.63 -9.26 7.53
C PHE A 298 -14.56 -10.23 7.02
N TYR A 299 -13.55 -10.56 7.84
CA TYR A 299 -12.47 -11.49 7.50
C TYR A 299 -12.99 -12.85 7.03
N LYS A 300 -13.95 -13.41 7.78
CA LYS A 300 -14.61 -14.68 7.41
C LYS A 300 -15.29 -14.63 6.05
N ARG A 301 -15.78 -13.47 5.61
CA ARG A 301 -16.44 -13.34 4.30
C ARG A 301 -15.48 -13.23 3.15
N ILE A 302 -14.32 -12.62 3.36
CA ILE A 302 -13.26 -12.55 2.34
C ILE A 302 -12.39 -13.81 2.32
N GLY A 303 -12.47 -14.65 3.35
CA GLY A 303 -11.79 -15.94 3.43
C GLY A 303 -10.56 -15.94 4.33
N VAL A 304 -10.26 -14.83 5.01
CA VAL A 304 -9.14 -14.71 5.95
C VAL A 304 -9.48 -15.44 7.24
N THR A 305 -8.60 -16.36 7.65
CA THR A 305 -8.70 -17.18 8.87
C THR A 305 -7.54 -16.96 9.83
N ALA A 306 -6.42 -16.41 9.35
CA ALA A 306 -5.28 -16.04 10.17
C ALA A 306 -5.62 -14.93 11.18
N SER A 307 -4.99 -14.97 12.35
CA SER A 307 -4.99 -13.86 13.33
C SER A 307 -3.81 -12.91 13.15
N GLU A 308 -2.72 -13.42 12.56
CA GLU A 308 -1.49 -12.70 12.27
C GLU A 308 -0.90 -13.27 10.97
N SER A 309 -0.32 -12.41 10.12
CA SER A 309 0.21 -12.83 8.82
C SER A 309 1.28 -11.86 8.31
N PHE A 310 1.87 -12.20 7.16
CA PHE A 310 2.77 -11.33 6.43
C PHE A 310 1.98 -10.42 5.49
N ALA A 311 1.73 -9.17 5.89
CA ALA A 311 1.27 -8.16 4.95
C ALA A 311 2.45 -7.60 4.15
N PRO A 312 2.28 -7.25 2.86
CA PRO A 312 3.38 -6.68 2.06
C PRO A 312 4.11 -5.50 2.74
N GLY A 313 3.36 -4.63 3.43
CA GLY A 313 3.90 -3.50 4.19
C GLY A 313 4.84 -3.88 5.35
N ASP A 314 4.81 -5.12 5.84
CA ASP A 314 5.70 -5.55 6.92
C ASP A 314 7.18 -5.53 6.50
N LEU A 315 7.46 -5.63 5.19
CA LEU A 315 8.82 -5.56 4.66
C LEU A 315 9.43 -4.15 4.79
N GLU A 316 8.61 -3.10 4.93
CA GLU A 316 9.10 -1.73 5.12
C GLU A 316 10.00 -1.61 6.36
N ILE A 317 9.72 -2.41 7.40
CA ILE A 317 10.48 -2.46 8.64
C ILE A 317 11.17 -3.82 8.87
N GLU A 318 11.39 -4.60 7.82
CA GLU A 318 12.12 -5.87 7.94
C GLU A 318 13.63 -5.63 8.13
N PRO A 319 14.23 -6.02 9.28
CA PRO A 319 15.64 -5.75 9.60
C PRO A 319 16.67 -6.34 8.64
N SER A 320 16.34 -7.46 8.00
CA SER A 320 17.26 -8.21 7.14
C SER A 320 17.39 -7.65 5.71
N PHE A 321 16.58 -6.66 5.36
CA PHE A 321 16.57 -6.04 4.04
C PHE A 321 16.99 -4.57 4.09
N ASP A 322 17.59 -4.09 3.03
CA ASP A 322 17.88 -2.67 2.79
C ASP A 322 16.94 -2.13 1.71
N LEU A 323 16.52 -0.86 1.85
CA LEU A 323 15.80 -0.14 0.81
C LEU A 323 16.80 0.29 -0.26
N ILE A 324 16.52 -0.05 -1.52
CA ILE A 324 17.36 0.34 -2.66
C ILE A 324 16.78 1.55 -3.37
N ALA A 325 15.49 1.52 -3.67
CA ALA A 325 14.81 2.62 -4.35
C ALA A 325 13.31 2.62 -4.07
N GLU A 326 12.70 3.78 -4.23
CA GLU A 326 11.25 3.95 -4.24
C GLU A 326 10.85 4.74 -5.49
N TRP A 327 9.85 4.24 -6.20
CA TRP A 327 9.28 4.88 -7.38
C TRP A 327 7.80 5.21 -7.16
N GLN A 328 7.35 6.36 -7.64
CA GLN A 328 5.95 6.79 -7.56
C GLN A 328 5.46 7.34 -8.90
N ASP A 329 4.18 7.12 -9.20
CA ASP A 329 3.50 7.77 -10.31
C ASP A 329 2.60 8.89 -9.79
N TYR A 330 3.07 10.14 -9.85
CA TYR A 330 2.32 11.30 -9.35
C TYR A 330 1.03 11.60 -10.11
N ARG A 331 0.79 10.96 -11.27
CA ARG A 331 -0.52 10.99 -11.93
C ARG A 331 -1.57 10.17 -11.16
N ASN A 332 -1.11 9.20 -10.38
CA ASN A 332 -1.94 8.21 -9.69
C ASN A 332 -1.87 8.30 -8.16
N THR A 333 -0.88 9.00 -7.57
CA THR A 333 -0.72 9.08 -6.10
C THR A 333 -1.95 9.66 -5.39
N ALA A 334 -2.58 10.69 -5.95
CA ALA A 334 -3.79 11.30 -5.37
C ALA A 334 -4.93 10.28 -5.30
N GLN A 335 -5.16 9.54 -6.40
CA GLN A 335 -6.19 8.50 -6.44
C GLN A 335 -5.92 7.42 -5.39
N VAL A 336 -4.70 6.86 -5.31
CA VAL A 336 -4.41 5.78 -4.36
C VAL A 336 -4.42 6.27 -2.91
N ARG A 337 -4.01 7.53 -2.66
CA ARG A 337 -4.12 8.19 -1.36
C ARG A 337 -5.58 8.30 -0.89
N HIS A 338 -6.50 8.67 -1.78
CA HIS A 338 -7.93 8.70 -1.47
C HIS A 338 -8.52 7.32 -1.23
N GLN A 339 -8.17 6.33 -2.06
CA GLN A 339 -8.61 4.95 -1.85
C GLN A 339 -8.18 4.42 -0.49
N ASP A 340 -6.93 4.68 -0.10
CA ASP A 340 -6.39 4.30 1.20
C ASP A 340 -7.21 4.91 2.35
N MET A 341 -7.48 6.22 2.31
CA MET A 341 -8.27 6.91 3.34
C MET A 341 -9.72 6.41 3.42
N ILE A 342 -10.33 6.16 2.25
CA ILE A 342 -11.67 5.56 2.19
C ILE A 342 -11.64 4.20 2.89
N MET A 343 -10.69 3.32 2.56
CA MET A 343 -10.59 2.00 3.18
C MET A 343 -10.36 2.08 4.69
N SER A 344 -9.44 2.93 5.15
CA SER A 344 -9.22 3.16 6.59
C SER A 344 -10.51 3.54 7.29
N LYS A 345 -11.29 4.49 6.75
CA LYS A 345 -12.58 4.90 7.35
C LYS A 345 -13.63 3.80 7.27
N LEU A 346 -13.74 3.06 6.17
CA LEU A 346 -14.69 1.95 6.07
C LEU A 346 -14.41 0.88 7.13
N PHE A 347 -13.15 0.52 7.36
CA PHE A 347 -12.76 -0.45 8.38
C PHE A 347 -12.91 0.08 9.80
N GLU A 348 -12.57 1.35 10.03
CA GLU A 348 -12.83 2.04 11.30
C GLU A 348 -14.34 2.01 11.63
N TRP A 349 -15.22 2.26 10.65
CA TRP A 349 -16.67 2.21 10.89
C TRP A 349 -17.17 0.79 11.18
N MET A 350 -16.55 -0.25 10.61
CA MET A 350 -16.87 -1.63 10.97
C MET A 350 -16.44 -1.94 12.41
N GLU A 351 -15.24 -1.51 12.78
CA GLU A 351 -14.64 -1.77 14.08
C GLU A 351 -15.30 -0.97 15.22
N VAL A 352 -15.30 0.35 15.10
CA VAL A 352 -15.72 1.28 16.16
C VAL A 352 -17.24 1.43 16.21
N HIS A 353 -17.91 1.38 15.06
CA HIS A 353 -19.35 1.63 14.96
C HIS A 353 -20.18 0.38 14.61
N GLY A 354 -19.53 -0.77 14.41
CA GLY A 354 -20.21 -2.04 14.15
C GLY A 354 -20.91 -2.11 12.79
N TYR A 355 -20.50 -1.29 11.80
CA TYR A 355 -21.05 -1.39 10.44
C TYR A 355 -20.74 -2.75 9.83
N GLN A 356 -21.66 -3.24 9.01
CA GLN A 356 -21.52 -4.53 8.32
C GLN A 356 -22.03 -4.46 6.90
N PHE A 357 -21.36 -5.15 5.98
CA PHE A 357 -21.87 -5.33 4.62
C PHE A 357 -23.17 -6.12 4.60
N ARG A 358 -24.17 -5.62 3.90
CA ARG A 358 -25.47 -6.29 3.74
C ARG A 358 -25.78 -6.47 2.26
N GLU A 359 -25.86 -7.72 1.83
CA GLU A 359 -26.14 -8.08 0.44
C GLU A 359 -27.59 -7.76 0.08
N ASP A 360 -27.78 -7.20 -1.11
CA ASP A 360 -29.06 -7.17 -1.79
C ASP A 360 -29.19 -8.36 -2.77
N TRP A 361 -30.32 -8.44 -3.48
CA TRP A 361 -30.56 -9.48 -4.48
C TRP A 361 -29.55 -9.42 -5.64
N SER A 362 -29.07 -8.23 -6.01
CA SER A 362 -28.15 -8.03 -7.13
C SER A 362 -26.76 -8.58 -6.81
N ILE A 363 -26.26 -8.38 -5.59
CA ILE A 363 -24.98 -8.90 -5.13
C ILE A 363 -25.01 -10.43 -5.07
N ARG A 364 -26.11 -11.02 -4.60
CA ARG A 364 -26.29 -12.48 -4.58
C ARG A 364 -26.26 -13.07 -5.99
N LEU A 365 -26.90 -12.38 -6.95
CA LEU A 365 -26.90 -12.78 -8.35
C LEU A 365 -25.48 -12.69 -8.96
N ILE A 366 -24.76 -11.58 -8.72
CA ILE A 366 -23.37 -11.41 -9.18
C ILE A 366 -22.46 -12.48 -8.60
N ALA A 367 -22.57 -12.79 -7.31
CA ALA A 367 -21.75 -13.82 -6.68
C ALA A 367 -22.05 -15.24 -7.20
N TRP A 368 -23.29 -15.50 -7.61
CA TRP A 368 -23.68 -16.77 -8.22
C TRP A 368 -23.20 -16.87 -9.67
N LEU A 369 -23.43 -15.82 -10.46
CA LEU A 369 -23.09 -15.78 -11.89
C LEU A 369 -21.62 -15.48 -12.16
N GLY A 370 -20.89 -14.84 -11.25
CA GLY A 370 -19.49 -14.44 -11.44
C GLY A 370 -18.55 -15.62 -11.70
N ARG A 371 -18.92 -16.83 -11.25
CA ARG A 371 -18.20 -18.08 -11.60
C ARG A 371 -18.44 -18.55 -13.03
N PHE A 372 -19.43 -17.98 -13.70
CA PHE A 372 -19.80 -18.22 -15.10
C PHE A 372 -19.63 -16.94 -15.92
N SER A 373 -18.59 -16.13 -15.64
CA SER A 373 -18.38 -14.79 -16.22
C SER A 373 -18.48 -14.73 -17.75
N THR A 374 -18.22 -15.83 -18.46
CA THR A 374 -18.39 -15.95 -19.92
C THR A 374 -19.85 -15.96 -20.39
N LYS A 375 -20.84 -16.19 -19.51
CA LYS A 375 -22.28 -16.22 -19.81
C LYS A 375 -23.06 -15.04 -19.20
N LEU A 376 -22.37 -14.06 -18.66
CA LEU A 376 -22.97 -12.91 -17.98
C LEU A 376 -23.38 -11.79 -18.95
N SER A 377 -24.35 -10.97 -18.56
CA SER A 377 -24.73 -9.78 -19.33
C SER A 377 -23.57 -8.76 -19.33
N ARG A 378 -23.43 -7.97 -20.41
CA ARG A 378 -22.32 -7.02 -20.58
C ARG A 378 -22.12 -6.09 -19.37
N ARG A 379 -23.21 -5.54 -18.80
CA ARG A 379 -23.13 -4.69 -17.60
C ARG A 379 -22.50 -5.37 -16.37
N VAL A 380 -22.73 -6.67 -16.18
CA VAL A 380 -22.14 -7.42 -15.07
C VAL A 380 -20.69 -7.80 -15.39
N GLN A 381 -20.41 -8.09 -16.67
CA GLN A 381 -19.03 -8.32 -17.13
C GLN A 381 -18.19 -7.06 -16.95
N ASP A 382 -18.67 -5.88 -17.32
CA ASP A 382 -17.98 -4.60 -17.16
C ASP A 382 -17.70 -4.30 -15.67
N LEU A 383 -18.69 -4.55 -14.81
CA LEU A 383 -18.57 -4.35 -13.37
C LEU A 383 -17.56 -5.31 -12.74
N VAL A 384 -17.56 -6.57 -13.16
CA VAL A 384 -16.59 -7.59 -12.72
C VAL A 384 -15.19 -7.32 -13.28
N ALA A 385 -15.08 -6.91 -14.55
CA ALA A 385 -13.84 -6.60 -15.23
C ALA A 385 -13.14 -5.39 -14.59
N SER A 386 -13.92 -4.42 -14.08
CA SER A 386 -13.39 -3.29 -13.31
C SER A 386 -12.69 -3.71 -12.00
N LEU A 387 -13.06 -4.88 -11.45
CA LEU A 387 -12.48 -5.43 -10.22
C LEU A 387 -11.30 -6.34 -10.51
N PHE A 388 -11.53 -7.32 -11.37
CA PHE A 388 -10.58 -8.37 -11.71
C PHE A 388 -10.50 -8.45 -13.21
N ALA A 389 -9.29 -8.55 -13.76
CA ALA A 389 -9.16 -8.91 -15.17
C ALA A 389 -9.84 -10.27 -15.44
N ARG A 390 -9.83 -11.16 -14.44
CA ARG A 390 -10.51 -12.45 -14.45
C ARG A 390 -10.89 -12.88 -13.03
N ILE A 391 -12.16 -13.25 -12.80
CA ILE A 391 -12.54 -13.88 -11.52
C ILE A 391 -11.87 -15.25 -11.44
N PRO A 392 -11.10 -15.55 -10.38
CA PRO A 392 -10.49 -16.85 -10.23
C PRO A 392 -11.58 -17.90 -9.96
N PRO A 393 -11.56 -19.06 -10.63
CA PRO A 393 -12.57 -20.09 -10.44
C PRO A 393 -12.61 -20.65 -9.01
N HIS A 394 -11.48 -20.55 -8.30
CA HIS A 394 -11.31 -21.01 -6.93
C HIS A 394 -11.73 -19.98 -5.86
N MET A 395 -12.08 -18.74 -6.24
CA MET A 395 -12.53 -17.73 -5.29
C MET A 395 -13.89 -18.11 -4.68
N PRO A 396 -14.07 -18.04 -3.34
CA PRO A 396 -15.37 -18.30 -2.71
C PRO A 396 -16.43 -17.28 -3.15
N LYS A 397 -17.68 -17.71 -3.36
CA LYS A 397 -18.78 -16.81 -3.76
C LYS A 397 -18.99 -15.64 -2.78
N ARG A 398 -18.82 -15.90 -1.48
CA ARG A 398 -18.93 -14.87 -0.43
C ARG A 398 -17.81 -13.84 -0.53
N THR A 399 -16.59 -14.26 -0.90
CA THR A 399 -15.47 -13.35 -1.15
C THR A 399 -15.79 -12.45 -2.35
N ILE A 400 -16.29 -13.01 -3.45
CA ILE A 400 -16.73 -12.24 -4.63
C ILE A 400 -17.78 -11.20 -4.21
N ALA A 401 -18.83 -11.62 -3.51
CA ALA A 401 -19.88 -10.71 -3.03
C ALA A 401 -19.31 -9.55 -2.20
N THR A 402 -18.46 -9.85 -1.21
CA THR A 402 -17.87 -8.84 -0.32
C THR A 402 -17.00 -7.85 -1.07
N ILE A 403 -16.17 -8.33 -2.00
CA ILE A 403 -15.31 -7.47 -2.81
C ILE A 403 -16.14 -6.52 -3.70
N VAL A 404 -17.20 -7.04 -4.33
CA VAL A 404 -18.12 -6.21 -5.12
C VAL A 404 -18.82 -5.16 -4.25
N MET A 405 -19.30 -5.54 -3.06
CA MET A 405 -19.94 -4.59 -2.14
C MET A 405 -18.98 -3.51 -1.64
N LEU A 406 -17.73 -3.89 -1.35
CA LEU A 406 -16.67 -2.98 -0.95
C LEU A 406 -16.43 -1.93 -2.05
N GLN A 407 -16.19 -2.36 -3.29
CA GLN A 407 -15.98 -1.43 -4.40
C GLN A 407 -17.21 -0.57 -4.67
N LYS A 408 -18.43 -1.13 -4.70
CA LYS A 408 -19.65 -0.33 -4.89
C LYS A 408 -19.91 0.68 -3.77
N THR A 409 -19.35 0.45 -2.59
CA THR A 409 -19.42 1.39 -1.46
C THR A 409 -18.32 2.46 -1.57
N ALA A 410 -17.12 2.08 -2.00
CA ALA A 410 -15.96 2.97 -2.08
C ALA A 410 -15.91 3.85 -3.33
N GLN A 411 -16.37 3.34 -4.48
CA GLN A 411 -16.27 4.04 -5.76
C GLN A 411 -17.01 5.39 -5.78
N PRO A 412 -18.26 5.51 -5.30
CA PRO A 412 -18.93 6.81 -5.25
C PRO A 412 -18.21 7.82 -4.34
N LEU A 413 -17.66 7.35 -3.21
CA LEU A 413 -16.87 8.19 -2.30
C LEU A 413 -15.59 8.70 -2.97
N LEU A 414 -14.91 7.82 -3.72
CA LEU A 414 -13.72 8.19 -4.47
C LEU A 414 -14.03 9.24 -5.54
N GLU A 415 -15.12 9.06 -6.30
CA GLU A 415 -15.53 10.01 -7.34
C GLU A 415 -15.82 11.40 -6.77
N GLU A 416 -16.49 11.48 -5.61
CA GLU A 416 -16.79 12.74 -4.94
C GLU A 416 -15.52 13.41 -4.39
N ILE A 417 -14.63 12.65 -3.72
CA ILE A 417 -13.35 13.19 -3.23
C ILE A 417 -12.47 13.64 -4.39
N GLN A 418 -12.40 12.89 -5.49
CA GLN A 418 -11.66 13.29 -6.68
C GLN A 418 -12.24 14.56 -7.33
N HIS A 419 -13.56 14.74 -7.27
CA HIS A 419 -14.17 16.00 -7.69
C HIS A 419 -13.76 17.16 -6.78
N MET A 420 -13.81 16.99 -5.46
CA MET A 420 -13.35 17.98 -4.49
C MET A 420 -11.86 18.33 -4.69
N GLU A 421 -11.02 17.33 -4.94
CA GLU A 421 -9.58 17.49 -5.23
C GLU A 421 -9.38 18.37 -6.47
N ARG A 422 -10.07 18.06 -7.58
CA ARG A 422 -9.96 18.84 -8.83
C ARG A 422 -10.37 20.30 -8.61
N VAL A 423 -11.46 20.53 -7.87
CA VAL A 423 -11.90 21.89 -7.52
C VAL A 423 -10.82 22.59 -6.69
N ARG A 424 -10.31 21.94 -5.64
CA ARG A 424 -9.28 22.50 -4.74
C ARG A 424 -8.00 22.85 -5.50
N VAL A 425 -7.51 21.96 -6.36
CA VAL A 425 -6.32 22.21 -7.17
C VAL A 425 -6.56 23.36 -8.15
N ALA A 426 -7.74 23.46 -8.76
CA ALA A 426 -8.08 24.54 -9.69
C ALA A 426 -8.18 25.91 -9.00
N THR A 427 -8.73 25.97 -7.79
CA THR A 427 -8.98 27.24 -7.09
C THR A 427 -7.81 27.69 -6.20
N GLU A 428 -7.10 26.75 -5.58
CA GLU A 428 -6.06 27.03 -4.57
C GLU A 428 -4.68 26.50 -4.95
N GLY A 429 -4.57 25.70 -6.02
CA GLY A 429 -3.28 25.21 -6.50
C GLY A 429 -2.62 24.16 -5.60
N ARG A 430 -3.38 23.51 -4.71
CA ARG A 430 -2.90 22.48 -3.79
C ARG A 430 -3.83 21.26 -3.76
N PRO A 431 -3.32 20.06 -3.45
CA PRO A 431 -4.13 18.88 -3.22
C PRO A 431 -4.96 18.98 -1.91
N LEU A 432 -5.99 18.13 -1.75
CA LEU A 432 -6.69 18.01 -0.46
C LEU A 432 -5.77 17.41 0.57
N HIS A 433 -5.75 18.04 1.74
CA HIS A 433 -5.05 17.49 2.88
C HIS A 433 -5.75 16.21 3.38
N PRO A 434 -5.02 15.17 3.83
CA PRO A 434 -5.59 13.97 4.45
C PRO A 434 -6.71 14.22 5.45
N ARG A 435 -6.55 15.24 6.32
CA ARG A 435 -7.56 15.65 7.31
C ARG A 435 -8.89 16.07 6.66
N GLU A 436 -8.83 16.87 5.60
CA GLU A 436 -10.03 17.32 4.86
C GLU A 436 -10.80 16.13 4.31
N VAL A 437 -10.10 15.12 3.78
CA VAL A 437 -10.70 13.89 3.24
C VAL A 437 -11.33 13.05 4.36
N LEU A 438 -10.63 12.85 5.47
CA LEU A 438 -11.12 12.07 6.60
C LEU A 438 -12.33 12.73 7.29
N ASP A 439 -12.31 14.05 7.44
CA ASP A 439 -13.43 14.82 7.98
C ASP A 439 -14.66 14.73 7.09
N TYR A 440 -14.47 14.86 5.77
CA TYR A 440 -15.52 14.67 4.79
C TYR A 440 -16.13 13.26 4.85
N LEU A 441 -15.30 12.21 4.89
CA LEU A 441 -15.79 10.83 5.00
C LEU A 441 -16.60 10.62 6.29
N GLU A 442 -16.13 11.17 7.40
CA GLU A 442 -16.83 11.10 8.68
C GLU A 442 -18.19 11.82 8.64
N ASP A 443 -18.27 12.96 7.95
CA ASP A 443 -19.54 13.65 7.68
C ASP A 443 -20.49 12.82 6.81
N VAL A 444 -19.99 12.15 5.77
CA VAL A 444 -20.78 11.21 4.95
C VAL A 444 -21.41 10.11 5.82
N ARG A 445 -20.65 9.52 6.75
CA ARG A 445 -21.19 8.51 7.68
C ARG A 445 -22.31 9.09 8.55
N ARG A 446 -22.13 10.29 9.09
CA ARG A 446 -23.11 10.96 9.96
C ARG A 446 -24.41 11.26 9.21
N ARG A 447 -24.30 11.79 7.98
CA ARG A 447 -25.45 12.09 7.11
C ARG A 447 -26.13 10.83 6.56
N GLY A 448 -25.40 9.73 6.41
CA GLY A 448 -25.90 8.45 5.87
C GLY A 448 -26.96 7.74 6.73
N ARG A 449 -27.34 8.28 7.90
CA ARG A 449 -28.38 7.73 8.80
C ARG A 449 -28.20 6.23 9.10
N GLY A 450 -26.96 5.80 9.24
CA GLY A 450 -26.61 4.39 9.50
C GLY A 450 -26.46 3.53 8.25
N GLN A 451 -26.34 4.12 7.06
CA GLN A 451 -26.02 3.43 5.82
C GLN A 451 -25.05 4.25 4.96
N VAL A 452 -23.98 3.61 4.48
CA VAL A 452 -23.08 4.16 3.46
C VAL A 452 -22.89 3.05 2.42
N GLY A 453 -23.47 3.20 1.23
CA GLY A 453 -23.52 2.15 0.22
C GLY A 453 -24.08 0.83 0.77
N TYR A 454 -23.26 -0.22 0.75
CA TYR A 454 -23.60 -1.55 1.28
C TYR A 454 -23.25 -1.74 2.76
N LEU A 455 -22.54 -0.80 3.38
CA LEU A 455 -22.28 -0.81 4.82
C LEU A 455 -23.51 -0.30 5.57
N GLN A 456 -23.97 -1.08 6.54
CA GLN A 456 -25.12 -0.73 7.37
C GLN A 456 -24.77 -0.85 8.86
N ALA A 457 -25.15 0.17 9.63
CA ALA A 457 -25.03 0.19 11.08
C ALA A 457 -25.93 -0.88 11.75
N PRO A 458 -25.63 -1.27 12.99
CA PRO A 458 -26.46 -2.18 13.78
C PRO A 458 -27.93 -1.71 13.88
N ARG A 459 -28.88 -2.65 13.90
CA ARG A 459 -30.33 -2.36 13.95
C ARG A 459 -30.75 -1.45 15.11
N ARG A 460 -30.08 -1.55 16.27
CA ARG A 460 -30.38 -0.73 17.46
C ARG A 460 -30.14 0.76 17.19
N TRP A 461 -29.09 1.09 16.44
CA TRP A 461 -28.73 2.46 16.09
C TRP A 461 -29.71 3.08 15.09
N ARG A 462 -30.08 2.31 14.06
CA ARG A 462 -31.08 2.75 13.06
C ARG A 462 -32.45 3.07 13.67
N ARG A 463 -32.85 2.34 14.72
CA ARG A 463 -34.10 2.61 15.46
C ARG A 463 -34.05 3.87 16.33
N ALA A 464 -32.87 4.26 16.82
CA ALA A 464 -32.69 5.48 17.59
C ALA A 464 -32.72 6.72 16.69
N VAL A 465 -32.05 6.65 15.53
CA VAL A 465 -32.07 7.71 14.51
C VAL A 465 -33.48 7.91 13.92
N ALA A 466 -34.22 6.82 13.65
CA ALA A 466 -35.59 6.90 13.16
C ALA A 466 -36.63 7.40 14.18
N LYS A 467 -36.25 7.55 15.45
CA LYS A 467 -37.11 8.10 16.51
C LYS A 467 -36.79 9.56 16.86
N SER A 468 -35.71 10.11 16.31
CA SER A 468 -35.17 11.44 16.64
C SER A 468 -35.23 12.44 15.48
N GLY A 469 -35.73 12.01 14.32
CA GLY A 469 -36.14 12.88 13.21
C GLY A 469 -37.51 12.46 12.72
#